data_AF-A0A2D9RIA6-F1
#
_entry.id   AF-A0A2D9RIA6-F1
#
_cell.length_a   1.000
_cell.length_b   1.000
_cell.length_c   1.000
_cell.angle_alpha   90.00
_cell.angle_beta   90.00
_cell.angle_gamma   90.00
#
_symmetry.space_group_name_H-M   'P 1'
#
loop_
_entity.id
_entity.type
_entity.pdbx_description
1 polymer ?
#
loop_
_entity_poly.entity_id
_entity_poly.type
_entity_poly.pdbx_seq_one_letter_code
_entity_poly.pdbx_strand_id
1 'polypeptide(L)'
;MAKITCAISGIKIILPEFSKLNVSSQGGYIHPIFAANKKQLLATYKLYAKGECSNKESYLLFLALLNLSGKVTWRVPVTLEWNSVRGQSYIANTINRLVASLEQTAIIEHPKFKQPRFVVNVDNSSLDNIHNWVRAWRDNIEEFKNKQASLTDHAKLMAVQNKLTYLVLSDKQAPQYVTLIADWAAMASNFPADRVEEWKKAIRYCFNPKKIFNVDSTTLKEIKEHCETNLELDSLHYSEVMDCLKEGINNQINILGSSLLDLDAQLSMSMSTSSLEKAAAAKKSIEANDKLVNDVIASAPAEEPKQINYATKGEYLKAKIAYNLSKRS
;
A
#
# COMPACT_ATOMS: atom_id res chain seq x y z
N MET A 1 -45.36 37.28 23.87
CA MET A 1 -43.95 36.96 23.54
C MET A 1 -43.91 35.88 22.48
N ALA A 2 -43.46 36.20 21.27
CA ALA A 2 -43.19 35.22 20.21
C ALA A 2 -42.02 34.31 20.63
N LYS A 3 -42.19 33.00 20.42
CA LYS A 3 -41.11 32.02 20.59
C LYS A 3 -40.78 31.45 19.21
N ILE A 4 -39.62 31.81 18.67
CA ILE A 4 -39.11 31.26 17.40
C ILE A 4 -38.08 30.19 17.72
N THR A 5 -38.24 29.00 17.17
CA THR A 5 -37.26 27.91 17.36
C THR A 5 -36.35 27.84 16.14
N CYS A 6 -35.03 27.89 16.35
CA CYS A 6 -34.06 27.78 15.28
C CYS A 6 -34.12 26.40 14.61
N ALA A 7 -34.18 26.36 13.29
CA ALA A 7 -34.29 25.12 12.49
C ALA A 7 -33.06 24.21 12.60
N ILE A 8 -31.89 24.75 12.92
CA ILE A 8 -30.62 23.99 13.01
C ILE A 8 -30.28 23.69 14.47
N SER A 9 -30.26 24.72 15.33
CA SER A 9 -29.80 24.57 16.73
C SER A 9 -30.89 24.19 17.73
N GLY A 10 -32.17 24.26 17.36
CA GLY A 10 -33.29 23.99 18.27
C GLY A 10 -33.47 25.03 19.39
N ILE A 11 -32.66 26.09 19.42
CA ILE A 11 -32.72 27.13 20.45
C ILE A 11 -33.95 28.02 20.23
N LYS A 12 -34.69 28.27 21.31
CA LYS A 12 -35.82 29.21 21.34
C LYS A 12 -35.29 30.64 21.48
N ILE A 13 -35.52 31.46 20.48
CA ILE A 13 -35.30 32.91 20.49
C ILE A 13 -36.61 33.57 20.91
N ILE A 14 -36.55 34.39 21.96
CA ILE A 14 -37.69 35.16 22.45
C ILE A 14 -37.60 36.55 21.84
N LEU A 15 -38.62 36.94 21.07
CA LEU A 15 -38.74 38.31 20.55
C LEU A 15 -39.76 39.05 21.42
N PRO A 16 -39.33 40.05 22.19
CA PRO A 16 -40.22 40.78 23.10
C PRO A 16 -41.25 41.64 22.34
N GLU A 17 -40.88 42.19 21.18
CA GLU A 17 -41.69 43.17 20.43
C GLU A 17 -42.83 42.54 19.60
N PHE A 18 -42.71 41.26 19.24
CA PHE A 18 -43.72 40.56 18.44
C PHE A 18 -44.39 39.51 19.31
N SER A 19 -45.65 39.70 19.70
CA SER A 19 -46.33 38.77 20.62
C SER A 19 -47.22 37.73 19.95
N LYS A 20 -47.51 37.87 18.64
CA LYS A 20 -48.45 37.02 17.89
C LYS A 20 -47.77 36.02 16.93
N LEU A 21 -46.44 36.06 16.79
CA LEU A 21 -45.69 35.18 15.87
C LEU A 21 -45.20 33.93 16.62
N ASN A 22 -45.76 32.77 16.33
CA ASN A 22 -45.21 31.48 16.76
C ASN A 22 -44.81 30.69 15.52
N VAL A 23 -43.51 30.57 15.27
CA VAL A 23 -42.98 29.86 14.09
C VAL A 23 -42.35 28.55 14.56
N SER A 24 -42.91 27.44 14.07
CA SER A 24 -42.39 26.09 14.29
C SER A 24 -41.03 25.90 13.61
N SER A 25 -40.18 25.04 14.18
CA SER A 25 -38.82 24.75 13.70
C SER A 25 -38.76 24.20 12.27
N GLN A 26 -39.86 23.65 11.75
CA GLN A 26 -39.94 23.06 10.41
C GLN A 26 -39.92 24.11 9.27
N GLY A 27 -40.08 25.41 9.58
CA GLY A 27 -40.36 26.48 8.61
C GLY A 27 -39.29 27.56 8.40
N GLY A 28 -38.04 27.37 8.84
CA GLY A 28 -36.92 28.08 8.19
C GLY A 28 -36.33 29.34 8.84
N TYR A 29 -36.48 29.56 10.16
CA TYR A 29 -35.64 30.58 10.81
C TYR A 29 -34.27 30.01 11.21
N ILE A 30 -33.24 30.54 10.58
CA ILE A 30 -31.84 30.19 10.79
C ILE A 30 -31.21 31.26 11.69
N HIS A 31 -30.50 30.86 12.76
CA HIS A 31 -29.79 31.81 13.61
C HIS A 31 -28.75 32.61 12.80
N PRO A 32 -28.57 33.93 12.99
CA PRO A 32 -27.69 34.76 12.15
C PRO A 32 -26.25 34.25 12.03
N ILE A 33 -25.75 33.56 13.06
CA ILE A 33 -24.41 32.95 13.07
C ILE A 33 -24.18 31.92 11.94
N PHE A 34 -25.24 31.27 11.46
CA PHE A 34 -25.15 30.31 10.35
C PHE A 34 -25.03 30.98 8.98
N ALA A 35 -25.31 32.29 8.89
CA ALA A 35 -25.07 33.10 7.71
C ALA A 35 -23.70 33.81 7.74
N ALA A 36 -22.92 33.62 8.80
CA ALA A 36 -21.62 34.25 8.94
C ALA A 36 -20.58 33.68 7.96
N ASN A 37 -19.69 34.55 7.47
CA ASN A 37 -18.65 34.16 6.54
C ASN A 37 -17.53 33.34 7.22
N LYS A 38 -16.83 32.50 6.46
CA LYS A 38 -15.71 31.65 6.95
C LYS A 38 -14.69 32.43 7.79
N LYS A 39 -14.34 33.67 7.40
CA LYS A 39 -13.40 34.53 8.16
C LYS A 39 -13.92 34.89 9.56
N GLN A 40 -15.22 35.16 9.70
CA GLN A 40 -15.86 35.51 10.96
C GLN A 40 -16.01 34.28 11.87
N LEU A 41 -16.32 33.12 11.28
CA LEU A 41 -16.37 31.84 12.00
C LEU A 41 -14.98 31.39 12.50
N LEU A 42 -13.93 31.65 11.72
CA LEU A 42 -12.55 31.40 12.18
C LEU A 42 -12.11 32.39 13.28
N ALA A 43 -12.53 33.65 13.21
CA ALA A 43 -12.27 34.63 14.26
C ALA A 43 -12.95 34.23 15.59
N THR A 44 -14.21 33.79 15.54
CA THR A 44 -14.93 33.26 16.70
C THR A 44 -14.35 31.94 17.21
N TYR A 45 -13.84 31.08 16.33
CA TYR A 45 -13.08 29.90 16.73
C TYR A 45 -11.78 30.24 17.47
N LYS A 46 -11.08 31.34 17.12
CA LYS A 46 -9.92 31.81 17.89
C LYS A 46 -10.33 32.28 19.29
N LEU A 47 -11.48 32.92 19.45
CA LEU A 47 -12.02 33.29 20.76
C LEU A 47 -12.40 32.05 21.57
N TYR A 48 -12.97 31.04 20.92
CA TYR A 48 -13.25 29.74 21.52
C TYR A 48 -11.97 29.06 22.02
N ALA A 49 -10.91 29.04 21.21
CA ALA A 49 -9.62 28.46 21.59
C ALA A 49 -8.95 29.17 22.79
N LYS A 50 -9.28 30.44 23.02
CA LYS A 50 -8.84 31.21 24.20
C LYS A 50 -9.69 30.96 25.46
N GLY A 51 -10.80 30.23 25.34
CA GLY A 51 -11.72 29.99 26.44
C GLY A 51 -12.67 31.16 26.74
N GLU A 52 -12.76 32.14 25.85
CA GLU A 52 -13.61 33.35 26.03
C GLU A 52 -15.06 33.13 25.60
N CYS A 53 -15.42 31.93 25.11
CA CYS A 53 -16.77 31.62 24.63
C CYS A 53 -17.64 30.97 25.71
N SER A 54 -18.89 31.41 25.80
CA SER A 54 -19.91 30.74 26.60
C SER A 54 -20.32 29.40 25.99
N ASN A 55 -20.81 28.48 26.82
CA ASN A 55 -21.24 27.14 26.38
C ASN A 55 -22.25 27.17 25.23
N LYS A 56 -23.14 28.17 25.22
CA LYS A 56 -24.12 28.39 24.14
C LYS A 56 -23.45 28.83 22.83
N GLU A 57 -22.44 29.71 22.92
CA GLU A 57 -21.68 30.18 21.76
C GLU A 57 -20.82 29.06 21.17
N SER A 58 -20.18 28.23 21.99
CA SER A 58 -19.42 27.06 21.54
C SER A 58 -20.29 26.08 20.76
N TYR A 59 -21.52 25.83 21.24
CA TYR A 59 -22.48 24.98 20.55
C TYR A 59 -22.94 25.58 19.22
N LEU A 60 -23.29 26.87 19.21
CA LEU A 60 -23.69 27.56 17.98
C LEU A 60 -22.55 27.62 16.95
N LEU A 61 -21.32 27.85 17.40
CA LEU A 61 -20.13 27.83 16.56
C LEU A 61 -19.91 26.45 15.93
N PHE A 62 -20.02 25.39 16.73
CA PHE A 62 -19.87 24.01 16.24
C PHE A 62 -20.87 23.68 15.13
N LEU A 63 -22.15 24.01 15.32
CA LEU A 63 -23.17 23.80 14.29
C LEU A 63 -22.97 24.72 13.08
N ALA A 64 -22.50 25.96 13.30
CA ALA A 64 -22.22 26.89 12.21
C ALA A 64 -21.09 26.38 11.32
N LEU A 65 -20.04 25.78 11.90
CA LEU A 65 -18.97 25.13 11.16
C LEU A 65 -19.46 23.93 10.35
N LEU A 66 -20.36 23.11 10.91
CA LEU A 66 -20.99 22.00 10.18
C LEU A 66 -21.85 22.51 9.01
N ASN A 67 -22.61 23.58 9.21
CA ASN A 67 -23.41 24.17 8.14
C ASN A 67 -22.54 24.79 7.03
N LEU A 68 -21.43 25.45 7.41
CA LEU A 68 -20.47 26.03 6.48
C LEU A 68 -19.85 24.98 5.55
N SER A 69 -19.73 23.72 6.00
CA SER A 69 -19.23 22.64 5.15
C SER A 69 -20.05 22.46 3.86
N GLY A 70 -21.34 22.83 3.88
CA GLY A 70 -22.29 22.56 2.80
C GLY A 70 -22.49 21.06 2.52
N LYS A 71 -22.00 20.18 3.40
CA LYS A 71 -22.10 18.72 3.30
C LYS A 71 -23.20 18.15 4.19
N VAL A 72 -23.73 18.94 5.12
CA VAL A 72 -24.80 18.55 6.04
C VAL A 72 -26.08 19.29 5.67
N THR A 73 -27.16 18.56 5.42
CA THR A 73 -28.49 19.12 5.17
C THR A 73 -29.39 18.86 6.37
N TRP A 74 -29.90 19.93 6.97
CA TRP A 74 -30.73 19.87 8.16
C TRP A 74 -32.21 19.79 7.79
N ARG A 75 -32.91 18.70 8.14
CA ARG A 75 -34.39 18.63 8.08
C ARG A 75 -35.02 18.80 9.45
N VAL A 76 -34.28 18.44 10.50
CA VAL A 76 -34.69 18.49 11.90
C VAL A 76 -33.58 19.19 12.68
N PRO A 77 -33.90 20.02 13.68
CA PRO A 77 -32.90 20.59 14.57
C PRO A 77 -32.16 19.49 15.34
N VAL A 78 -30.91 19.76 15.72
CA VAL A 78 -30.15 18.87 16.60
C VAL A 78 -30.87 18.76 17.94
N THR A 79 -31.16 17.52 18.34
CA THR A 79 -31.73 17.22 19.65
C THR A 79 -30.61 17.27 20.68
N LEU A 80 -30.39 18.45 21.27
CA LEU A 80 -29.35 18.67 22.28
C LEU A 80 -29.81 19.45 23.50
N GLU A 81 -29.37 18.99 24.66
CA GLU A 81 -29.26 19.80 25.86
C GLU A 81 -27.86 20.43 25.91
N TRP A 82 -27.69 21.59 25.29
CA TRP A 82 -26.42 22.36 25.29
C TRP A 82 -25.94 22.72 26.71
N ASN A 83 -26.82 22.59 27.70
CA ASN A 83 -26.54 22.81 29.12
C ASN A 83 -26.01 21.55 29.84
N SER A 84 -25.99 20.39 29.18
CA SER A 84 -25.49 19.14 29.77
C SER A 84 -23.96 19.07 29.68
N VAL A 85 -23.33 18.60 30.76
CA VAL A 85 -21.86 18.40 30.86
C VAL A 85 -21.35 17.49 29.73
N ARG A 86 -22.11 16.44 29.39
CA ARG A 86 -21.78 15.52 28.30
C ARG A 86 -21.71 16.21 26.94
N GLY A 87 -22.64 17.13 26.67
CA GLY A 87 -22.67 17.89 25.42
C GLY A 87 -21.47 18.82 25.27
N GLN A 88 -21.06 19.47 26.37
CA GLN A 88 -19.93 20.40 26.38
C GLN A 88 -18.59 19.69 26.19
N SER A 89 -18.34 18.60 26.94
CA SER A 89 -17.13 17.78 26.75
C SER A 89 -17.04 17.22 25.33
N TYR A 90 -18.18 16.85 24.76
CA TYR A 90 -18.23 16.35 23.39
C TYR A 90 -17.83 17.41 22.36
N ILE A 91 -18.40 18.62 22.46
CA ILE A 91 -18.10 19.72 21.53
C ILE A 91 -16.60 20.05 21.61
N ALA A 92 -16.04 20.14 22.82
CA ALA A 92 -14.63 20.43 23.02
C ALA A 92 -13.71 19.40 22.37
N ASN A 93 -14.03 18.10 22.47
CA ASN A 93 -13.23 17.04 21.87
C ASN A 93 -13.33 16.97 20.34
N THR A 94 -14.44 17.46 19.78
CA THR A 94 -14.77 17.23 18.36
C THR A 94 -14.50 18.46 17.49
N ILE A 95 -14.60 19.69 18.04
CA ILE A 95 -14.52 20.92 17.26
C ILE A 95 -13.16 21.10 16.55
N ASN A 96 -12.05 20.77 17.21
CA ASN A 96 -10.72 20.84 16.61
C ASN A 96 -10.58 19.84 15.44
N ARG A 97 -11.15 18.63 15.61
CA ARG A 97 -11.14 17.59 14.57
C ARG A 97 -11.99 18.01 13.37
N LEU A 98 -13.12 18.64 13.62
CA LEU A 98 -13.99 19.19 12.59
C LEU A 98 -13.26 20.28 11.79
N VAL A 99 -12.66 21.27 12.45
CA VAL A 99 -11.93 22.35 11.78
C VAL A 99 -10.81 21.79 10.91
N ALA A 100 -9.99 20.88 11.45
CA ALA A 100 -8.92 20.24 10.69
C ALA A 100 -9.44 19.49 9.44
N SER A 101 -10.57 18.77 9.56
CA SER A 101 -11.17 18.07 8.42
C SER A 101 -11.68 19.03 7.34
N LEU A 102 -12.25 20.18 7.73
CA LEU A 102 -12.75 21.20 6.80
C LEU A 102 -11.59 21.91 6.09
N GLU A 103 -10.51 22.21 6.79
CA GLU A 103 -9.30 22.80 6.20
C GLU A 103 -8.65 21.85 5.20
N GLN A 104 -8.44 20.58 5.57
CA GLN A 104 -7.87 19.58 4.67
C GLN A 104 -8.74 19.36 3.43
N THR A 105 -10.06 19.34 3.59
CA THR A 105 -11.00 19.25 2.46
C THR A 105 -10.87 20.45 1.53
N ALA A 106 -10.68 21.66 2.07
CA ALA A 106 -10.53 22.86 1.27
C ALA A 106 -9.21 22.92 0.50
N ILE A 107 -8.16 22.24 0.99
CA ILE A 107 -6.84 22.14 0.32
C ILE A 107 -6.88 21.15 -0.84
N ILE A 108 -7.70 20.10 -0.77
CA ILE A 108 -7.76 19.07 -1.81
C ILE A 108 -8.63 19.57 -2.97
N GLU A 109 -8.01 20.14 -3.99
CA GLU A 109 -8.67 20.66 -5.21
C GLU A 109 -8.92 19.58 -6.28
N HIS A 110 -8.73 18.31 -5.97
CA HIS A 110 -8.82 17.23 -6.97
C HIS A 110 -10.28 16.96 -7.41
N PRO A 111 -10.60 16.96 -8.71
CA PRO A 111 -11.99 16.90 -9.20
C PRO A 111 -12.72 15.58 -8.89
N LYS A 112 -11.96 14.48 -8.73
CA LYS A 112 -12.53 13.18 -8.32
C LYS A 112 -12.76 13.06 -6.82
N PHE A 113 -12.19 13.95 -6.00
CA PHE A 113 -12.36 13.90 -4.56
C PHE A 113 -13.71 14.53 -4.17
N LYS A 114 -14.58 13.74 -3.53
CA LYS A 114 -15.86 14.20 -3.00
C LYS A 114 -16.01 13.72 -1.57
N GLN A 115 -16.31 14.66 -0.67
CA GLN A 115 -16.69 14.35 0.72
C GLN A 115 -18.11 13.76 0.77
N PRO A 116 -18.39 12.75 1.64
CA PRO A 116 -19.73 12.28 1.87
C PRO A 116 -20.64 13.39 2.41
N ARG A 117 -21.90 13.33 2.00
CA ARG A 117 -22.96 14.24 2.42
C ARG A 117 -23.88 13.53 3.40
N PHE A 118 -24.30 14.24 4.43
CA PHE A 118 -25.18 13.73 5.48
C PHE A 118 -26.48 14.52 5.54
N VAL A 119 -27.59 13.82 5.75
CA VAL A 119 -28.91 14.44 5.94
C VAL A 119 -29.37 14.16 7.35
N VAL A 120 -29.74 15.21 8.08
CA VAL A 120 -30.18 15.12 9.47
C VAL A 120 -31.69 14.98 9.53
N ASN A 121 -32.14 13.79 9.90
CA ASN A 121 -33.52 13.35 10.14
C ASN A 121 -33.76 13.17 11.65
N VAL A 122 -35.00 12.80 12.03
CA VAL A 122 -35.41 12.57 13.42
C VAL A 122 -34.57 11.47 14.09
N ASP A 123 -34.19 10.43 13.34
CA ASP A 123 -33.48 9.26 13.89
C ASP A 123 -31.98 9.53 14.14
N ASN A 124 -31.40 10.53 13.47
CA ASN A 124 -29.97 10.82 13.53
C ASN A 124 -29.64 12.23 14.04
N SER A 125 -30.61 12.95 14.60
CA SER A 125 -30.46 14.32 15.14
C SER A 125 -29.64 14.39 16.43
N SER A 126 -29.26 13.26 17.02
CA SER A 126 -28.40 13.20 18.20
C SER A 126 -26.96 13.63 17.88
N LEU A 127 -26.34 14.32 18.83
CA LEU A 127 -24.95 14.75 18.78
C LEU A 127 -23.99 13.58 18.54
N ASP A 128 -24.28 12.41 19.13
CA ASP A 128 -23.40 11.23 19.07
C ASP A 128 -23.14 10.78 17.62
N ASN A 129 -24.10 11.02 16.71
CA ASN A 129 -23.95 10.69 15.29
C ASN A 129 -23.04 11.65 14.54
N ILE A 130 -22.88 12.88 15.01
CA ILE A 130 -22.05 13.91 14.36
C ILE A 130 -20.57 13.49 14.37
N HIS A 131 -20.10 12.78 15.40
CA HIS A 131 -18.74 12.27 15.45
C HIS A 131 -18.49 11.28 14.32
N ASN A 132 -19.47 10.41 14.05
CA ASN A 132 -19.37 9.44 12.95
C ASN A 132 -19.24 10.16 11.60
N TRP A 133 -19.90 11.31 11.42
CA TRP A 133 -19.77 12.12 10.21
C TRP A 133 -18.37 12.72 10.08
N VAL A 134 -17.84 13.31 11.16
CA VAL A 134 -16.48 13.87 11.19
C VAL A 134 -15.43 12.77 10.99
N ARG A 135 -15.64 11.58 11.55
CA ARG A 135 -14.79 10.41 11.34
C ARG A 135 -14.82 9.96 9.88
N ALA A 136 -15.99 9.79 9.29
CA ALA A 136 -16.14 9.44 7.89
C ALA A 136 -15.46 10.44 6.95
N TRP A 137 -15.51 11.74 7.25
CA TRP A 137 -14.78 12.75 6.49
C TRP A 137 -13.26 12.60 6.57
N ARG A 138 -12.73 12.27 7.75
CA ARG A 138 -11.30 12.01 7.94
C ARG A 138 -10.85 10.74 7.24
N ASP A 139 -11.59 9.66 7.43
CA ASP A 139 -11.28 8.35 6.84
C ASP A 139 -11.25 8.47 5.31
N ASN A 140 -12.20 9.21 4.71
CA ASN A 140 -12.21 9.49 3.27
C ASN A 140 -11.01 10.34 2.80
N ILE A 141 -10.56 11.32 3.59
CA ILE A 141 -9.34 12.10 3.28
C ILE A 141 -8.11 11.20 3.31
N GLU A 142 -7.99 10.36 4.33
CA GLU A 142 -6.87 9.44 4.51
C GLU A 142 -6.83 8.39 3.40
N GLU A 143 -7.97 7.79 3.08
CA GLU A 143 -8.11 6.86 1.96
C GLU A 143 -7.72 7.51 0.63
N PHE A 144 -8.13 8.76 0.39
CA PHE A 144 -7.75 9.49 -0.81
C PHE A 144 -6.22 9.71 -0.89
N LYS A 145 -5.58 10.08 0.23
CA LYS A 145 -4.11 10.25 0.29
C LYS A 145 -3.39 8.92 0.03
N ASN A 146 -3.85 7.84 0.65
CA ASN A 146 -3.25 6.51 0.49
C ASN A 146 -3.39 5.99 -0.94
N LYS A 147 -4.57 6.20 -1.57
CA LYS A 147 -4.78 5.86 -2.98
C LYS A 147 -3.86 6.66 -3.90
N GLN A 148 -3.68 7.96 -3.66
CA GLN A 148 -2.77 8.78 -4.45
C GLN A 148 -1.31 8.32 -4.29
N ALA A 149 -0.86 8.05 -3.06
CA ALA A 149 0.48 7.52 -2.82
C ALA A 149 0.69 6.20 -3.58
N SER A 150 -0.25 5.25 -3.45
CA SER A 150 -0.21 3.97 -4.17
C SER A 150 -0.19 4.15 -5.70
N LEU A 151 -0.99 5.07 -6.26
CA LEU A 151 -0.97 5.36 -7.69
C LEU A 151 0.38 5.93 -8.15
N THR A 152 1.00 6.81 -7.35
CA THR A 152 2.33 7.35 -7.69
C THR A 152 3.40 6.27 -7.65
N ASP A 153 3.32 5.35 -6.70
CA ASP A 153 4.30 4.26 -6.59
C ASP A 153 4.11 3.23 -7.70
N HIS A 154 2.87 2.91 -8.05
CA HIS A 154 2.58 2.06 -9.21
C HIS A 154 3.07 2.69 -10.52
N ALA A 155 2.89 4.01 -10.70
CA ALA A 155 3.40 4.72 -11.87
C ALA A 155 4.94 4.70 -11.95
N LYS A 156 5.64 4.84 -10.82
CA LYS A 156 7.11 4.70 -10.77
C LYS A 156 7.54 3.28 -11.13
N LEU A 157 6.88 2.26 -10.60
CA LEU A 157 7.17 0.86 -10.89
C LEU A 157 6.99 0.56 -12.38
N MET A 158 5.88 0.98 -12.98
CA MET A 158 5.63 0.84 -14.42
C MET A 158 6.69 1.57 -15.27
N ALA A 159 7.13 2.76 -14.85
CA ALA A 159 8.19 3.48 -15.54
C ALA A 159 9.53 2.75 -15.50
N VAL A 160 9.88 2.12 -14.37
CA VAL A 160 11.09 1.29 -14.26
C VAL A 160 10.96 0.02 -15.11
N GLN A 161 9.80 -0.64 -15.07
CA GLN A 161 9.53 -1.84 -15.86
C GLN A 161 9.61 -1.59 -17.38
N ASN A 162 9.09 -0.45 -17.85
CA ASN A 162 9.20 -0.07 -19.26
C ASN A 162 10.66 0.17 -19.68
N LYS A 163 11.47 0.79 -18.80
CA LYS A 163 12.92 0.98 -19.04
C LYS A 163 13.66 -0.34 -19.08
N LEU A 164 13.36 -1.26 -18.16
CA LEU A 164 13.95 -2.60 -18.15
C LEU A 164 13.59 -3.38 -19.42
N THR A 165 12.32 -3.38 -19.80
CA THR A 165 11.85 -4.05 -21.03
C THR A 165 12.55 -3.51 -22.27
N TYR A 166 12.72 -2.19 -22.36
CA TYR A 166 13.50 -1.58 -23.44
C TYR A 166 14.96 -2.04 -23.44
N LEU A 167 15.60 -2.13 -22.28
CA LEU A 167 17.01 -2.55 -22.17
C LEU A 167 17.19 -4.01 -22.58
N VAL A 168 16.31 -4.91 -22.15
CA VAL A 168 16.31 -6.33 -22.56
C VAL A 168 16.18 -6.45 -24.08
N LEU A 169 15.23 -5.72 -24.68
CA LEU A 169 15.01 -5.74 -26.12
C LEU A 169 16.16 -5.09 -26.92
N SER A 170 16.90 -4.16 -26.31
CA SER A 170 17.99 -3.45 -26.98
C SER A 170 19.33 -4.20 -26.99
N ASP A 171 19.42 -5.36 -26.33
CA ASP A 171 20.58 -6.27 -26.24
C ASP A 171 21.91 -5.62 -25.79
N LYS A 172 21.85 -4.36 -25.34
CA LYS A 172 22.98 -3.65 -24.74
C LYS A 172 23.00 -3.98 -23.26
N GLN A 173 23.87 -4.92 -22.87
CA GLN A 173 24.20 -5.19 -21.47
C GLN A 173 24.91 -3.98 -20.85
N ALA A 174 24.14 -2.95 -20.53
CA ALA A 174 24.63 -1.79 -19.85
C ALA A 174 24.78 -2.11 -18.35
N PRO A 175 25.82 -1.61 -17.66
CA PRO A 175 25.89 -1.64 -16.19
C PRO A 175 24.67 -0.97 -15.51
N GLN A 176 23.94 -0.16 -16.27
CA GLN A 176 22.66 0.44 -15.88
C GLN A 176 21.55 -0.61 -15.68
N TYR A 177 21.61 -1.73 -16.39
CA TYR A 177 20.64 -2.83 -16.31
C TYR A 177 20.59 -3.42 -14.90
N VAL A 178 21.76 -3.76 -14.36
CA VAL A 178 21.94 -4.29 -13.01
C VAL A 178 21.42 -3.33 -11.93
N THR A 179 21.61 -2.03 -12.17
CA THR A 179 21.12 -0.98 -11.25
C THR A 179 19.60 -0.90 -11.29
N LEU A 180 19.01 -0.91 -12.48
CA LEU A 180 17.55 -0.85 -12.70
C LEU A 180 16.84 -2.10 -12.20
N ILE A 181 17.43 -3.29 -12.33
CA ILE A 181 16.89 -4.52 -11.75
C ILE A 181 16.86 -4.43 -10.23
N ALA A 182 17.95 -4.00 -9.60
CA ALA A 182 18.01 -3.84 -8.15
C ALA A 182 16.99 -2.81 -7.64
N ASP A 183 16.81 -1.71 -8.38
CA ASP A 183 15.80 -0.70 -8.06
C ASP A 183 14.37 -1.21 -8.28
N TRP A 184 14.13 -2.00 -9.34
CA TRP A 184 12.84 -2.66 -9.57
C TRP A 184 12.53 -3.67 -8.48
N ALA A 185 13.46 -4.55 -8.14
CA ALA A 185 13.28 -5.56 -7.09
C ALA A 185 12.93 -4.89 -5.75
N ALA A 186 13.63 -3.81 -5.40
CA ALA A 186 13.36 -3.07 -4.17
C ALA A 186 11.97 -2.41 -4.15
N MET A 187 11.49 -1.89 -5.28
CA MET A 187 10.15 -1.29 -5.38
C MET A 187 9.04 -2.33 -5.45
N ALA A 188 9.25 -3.42 -6.19
CA ALA A 188 8.25 -4.45 -6.44
C ALA A 188 8.01 -5.35 -5.23
N SER A 189 9.08 -5.69 -4.49
CA SER A 189 8.98 -6.51 -3.27
C SER A 189 8.89 -5.68 -1.98
N ASN A 190 8.91 -4.35 -2.09
CA ASN A 190 8.81 -3.39 -0.98
C ASN A 190 9.81 -3.70 0.15
N PHE A 191 11.11 -3.57 -0.15
CA PHE A 191 12.17 -3.88 0.81
C PHE A 191 12.03 -3.11 2.13
N PRO A 192 12.45 -3.71 3.27
CA PRO A 192 12.46 -3.04 4.57
C PRO A 192 13.30 -1.76 4.52
N ALA A 193 12.75 -0.62 4.96
CA ALA A 193 13.38 0.70 4.90
C ALA A 193 14.81 0.73 5.48
N ASP A 194 15.06 -0.07 6.51
CA ASP A 194 16.34 -0.13 7.22
C ASP A 194 17.44 -0.87 6.42
N ARG A 195 17.07 -1.71 5.44
CA ARG A 195 18.01 -2.59 4.69
C ARG A 195 17.97 -2.42 3.17
N VAL A 196 17.21 -1.44 2.65
CA VAL A 196 17.02 -1.25 1.20
C VAL A 196 18.35 -1.14 0.44
N GLU A 197 19.29 -0.33 0.93
CA GLU A 197 20.56 -0.09 0.25
C GLU A 197 21.52 -1.28 0.33
N GLU A 198 21.46 -2.04 1.42
CA GLU A 198 22.26 -3.26 1.59
C GLU A 198 21.80 -4.34 0.61
N TRP A 199 20.49 -4.53 0.49
CA TRP A 199 19.89 -5.53 -0.40
C TRP A 199 20.06 -5.16 -1.87
N LYS A 200 19.92 -3.87 -2.22
CA LYS A 200 20.25 -3.38 -3.56
C LYS A 200 21.71 -3.64 -3.93
N LYS A 201 22.65 -3.41 -3.01
CA LYS A 201 24.07 -3.70 -3.22
C LYS A 201 24.32 -5.20 -3.39
N ALA A 202 23.68 -6.04 -2.57
CA ALA A 202 23.78 -7.50 -2.68
C ALA A 202 23.34 -8.00 -4.06
N ILE A 203 22.21 -7.51 -4.58
CA ILE A 203 21.74 -7.84 -5.94
C ILE A 203 22.75 -7.38 -7.00
N ARG A 204 23.27 -6.15 -6.89
CA ARG A 204 24.31 -5.65 -7.83
C ARG A 204 25.60 -6.48 -7.79
N TYR A 205 25.94 -7.05 -6.63
CA TYR A 205 27.09 -7.92 -6.49
C TYR A 205 26.86 -9.32 -7.07
N CYS A 206 25.62 -9.82 -7.08
CA CYS A 206 25.31 -11.10 -7.75
C CYS A 206 25.66 -11.08 -9.25
N PHE A 207 25.59 -9.92 -9.91
CA PHE A 207 26.02 -9.74 -11.31
C PHE A 207 27.55 -9.59 -11.49
N ASN A 208 28.33 -9.47 -10.41
CA ASN A 208 29.78 -9.26 -10.46
C ASN A 208 30.51 -10.37 -9.69
N PRO A 209 31.02 -11.42 -10.37
CA PRO A 209 31.57 -12.61 -9.71
C PRO A 209 32.74 -12.31 -8.75
N LYS A 210 33.46 -11.21 -8.98
CA LYS A 210 34.59 -10.76 -8.14
C LYS A 210 34.17 -10.12 -6.80
N LYS A 211 32.93 -9.61 -6.68
CA LYS A 211 32.45 -8.86 -5.50
C LYS A 211 31.43 -9.62 -4.66
N ILE A 212 31.01 -10.80 -5.11
CA ILE A 212 30.04 -11.67 -4.42
C ILE A 212 30.53 -12.09 -3.02
N PHE A 213 31.85 -12.16 -2.79
CA PHE A 213 32.43 -12.57 -1.49
C PHE A 213 32.22 -11.58 -0.35
N ASN A 214 31.87 -10.33 -0.65
CA ASN A 214 31.63 -9.31 0.37
C ASN A 214 30.19 -9.35 0.93
N VAL A 215 29.35 -10.29 0.47
CA VAL A 215 27.95 -10.41 0.88
C VAL A 215 27.75 -11.72 1.63
N ASP A 216 27.15 -11.61 2.81
CA ASP A 216 26.80 -12.78 3.61
C ASP A 216 25.76 -13.66 2.89
N SER A 217 26.02 -14.96 2.86
CA SER A 217 25.13 -15.96 2.24
C SER A 217 23.77 -16.06 2.94
N THR A 218 23.67 -15.66 4.21
CA THR A 218 22.43 -15.54 4.97
C THR A 218 21.55 -14.43 4.41
N THR A 219 22.13 -13.26 4.13
CA THR A 219 21.44 -12.10 3.55
C THR A 219 20.88 -12.40 2.16
N LEU A 220 21.61 -13.16 1.33
CA LEU A 220 21.11 -13.56 0.00
C LEU A 220 19.92 -14.52 0.09
N LYS A 221 19.89 -15.42 1.08
CA LYS A 221 18.75 -16.31 1.34
C LYS A 221 17.54 -15.55 1.86
N GLU A 222 17.75 -14.60 2.78
CA GLU A 222 16.70 -13.70 3.27
C GLU A 222 16.07 -12.88 2.13
N ILE A 223 16.90 -12.30 1.25
CA ILE A 223 16.43 -11.56 0.07
C ILE A 223 15.63 -12.48 -0.85
N LYS A 224 16.11 -13.70 -1.09
CA LYS A 224 15.41 -14.66 -1.96
C LYS A 224 14.03 -15.03 -1.40
N GLU A 225 13.95 -15.40 -0.13
CA GLU A 225 12.68 -15.78 0.53
C GLU A 225 11.69 -14.60 0.56
N HIS A 226 12.19 -13.39 0.83
CA HIS A 226 11.39 -12.17 0.82
C HIS A 226 10.86 -11.85 -0.59
N CYS A 227 11.71 -12.01 -1.61
CA CYS A 227 11.31 -11.82 -2.99
C CYS A 227 10.32 -12.89 -3.46
N GLU A 228 10.47 -14.16 -3.05
CA GLU A 228 9.52 -15.24 -3.38
C GLU A 228 8.14 -15.03 -2.72
N THR A 229 8.08 -14.37 -1.57
CA THR A 229 6.83 -14.13 -0.83
C THR A 229 6.08 -12.89 -1.33
N ASN A 230 6.81 -11.85 -1.77
CA ASN A 230 6.22 -10.53 -2.05
C ASN A 230 6.12 -10.17 -3.55
N LEU A 231 6.76 -10.90 -4.46
CA LEU A 231 6.66 -10.64 -5.90
C LEU A 231 5.54 -11.46 -6.55
N GLU A 232 4.81 -10.81 -7.44
CA GLU A 232 3.83 -11.46 -8.30
C GLU A 232 4.54 -12.23 -9.44
N LEU A 233 4.19 -13.52 -9.59
CA LEU A 233 4.83 -14.50 -10.49
C LEU A 233 4.72 -14.15 -11.99
N ASP A 234 3.89 -13.18 -12.38
CA ASP A 234 3.59 -12.86 -13.78
C ASP A 234 4.55 -11.84 -14.42
N SER A 235 5.55 -11.32 -13.68
CA SER A 235 6.53 -10.38 -14.24
C SER A 235 7.68 -11.11 -14.93
N LEU A 236 7.95 -10.81 -16.21
CA LEU A 236 9.13 -11.29 -16.95
C LEU A 236 10.44 -11.11 -16.15
N HIS A 237 10.56 -9.97 -15.47
CA HIS A 237 11.73 -9.56 -14.67
C HIS A 237 11.87 -10.36 -13.36
N TYR A 238 10.83 -11.04 -12.89
CA TYR A 238 10.89 -11.91 -11.71
C TYR A 238 11.81 -13.11 -11.97
N SER A 239 11.67 -13.75 -13.14
CA SER A 239 12.49 -14.90 -13.52
C SER A 239 13.98 -14.54 -13.54
N GLU A 240 14.30 -13.37 -14.09
CA GLU A 240 15.67 -12.88 -14.18
C GLU A 240 16.28 -12.57 -12.82
N VAL A 241 15.53 -11.90 -11.92
CA VAL A 241 16.01 -11.64 -10.54
C VAL A 241 16.26 -12.95 -9.80
N MET A 242 15.35 -13.92 -9.93
CA MET A 242 15.48 -15.20 -9.24
C MET A 242 16.62 -16.05 -9.78
N ASP A 243 16.83 -16.04 -11.10
CA ASP A 243 17.94 -16.77 -11.70
C ASP A 243 19.28 -16.11 -11.33
N CYS A 244 19.35 -14.78 -11.28
CA CYS A 244 20.53 -14.07 -10.79
C CYS A 244 20.83 -14.35 -9.30
N LEU A 245 19.81 -14.44 -8.44
CA LEU A 245 20.01 -14.79 -7.03
C LEU A 245 20.46 -16.25 -6.87
N LYS A 246 19.88 -17.19 -7.63
CA LYS A 246 20.30 -18.60 -7.64
C LYS A 246 21.74 -18.75 -8.15
N GLU A 247 22.10 -18.03 -9.21
CA GLU A 247 23.46 -18.04 -9.77
C GLU A 247 24.46 -17.42 -8.79
N GLY A 248 24.10 -16.32 -8.12
CA GLY A 248 24.93 -15.72 -7.06
C GLY A 248 25.20 -16.67 -5.89
N ILE A 249 24.16 -17.39 -5.42
CA ILE A 249 24.29 -18.40 -4.36
C ILE A 249 25.15 -19.59 -4.83
N ASN A 250 24.92 -20.08 -6.05
CA ASN A 250 25.71 -21.18 -6.62
C ASN A 250 27.18 -20.78 -6.82
N ASN A 251 27.47 -19.55 -7.23
CA ASN A 251 28.82 -19.06 -7.39
C ASN A 251 29.56 -18.94 -6.06
N GLN A 252 28.87 -18.58 -4.96
CA GLN A 252 29.47 -18.66 -3.62
C GLN A 252 29.84 -20.11 -3.25
N ILE A 253 28.95 -21.08 -3.53
CA ILE A 253 29.13 -22.48 -3.14
C ILE A 253 30.21 -23.17 -4.01
N ASN A 254 30.17 -22.98 -5.32
CA ASN A 254 31.07 -23.64 -6.27
C ASN A 254 32.52 -23.14 -6.18
N ILE A 255 32.74 -21.85 -5.92
CA ILE A 255 34.10 -21.30 -5.80
C ILE A 255 34.73 -21.66 -4.44
N LEU A 256 33.93 -21.90 -3.40
CA LEU A 256 34.42 -22.44 -2.12
C LEU A 256 34.68 -23.96 -2.18
N GLY A 257 34.04 -24.68 -3.11
CA GLY A 257 34.13 -26.14 -3.24
C GLY A 257 35.07 -26.65 -4.33
N SER A 258 35.37 -25.86 -5.37
CA SER A 258 36.22 -26.28 -6.49
C SER A 258 37.57 -25.55 -6.47
N SER A 259 38.64 -26.34 -6.59
CA SER A 259 40.04 -25.93 -6.68
C SER A 259 40.27 -24.70 -7.56
N LEU A 260 41.16 -23.83 -7.09
CA LEU A 260 41.68 -22.59 -7.69
C LEU A 260 42.11 -22.69 -9.18
N LEU A 261 42.19 -23.90 -9.73
CA LEU A 261 42.55 -24.20 -11.12
C LEU A 261 41.38 -24.09 -12.12
N ASP A 262 40.12 -24.10 -11.66
CA ASP A 262 38.94 -24.07 -12.55
C ASP A 262 38.37 -22.65 -12.78
N LEU A 263 38.88 -21.67 -12.01
CA LEU A 263 38.44 -20.27 -12.09
C LEU A 263 38.86 -19.62 -13.42
N ASP A 264 40.01 -20.01 -13.97
CA ASP A 264 40.52 -19.48 -15.25
C ASP A 264 39.78 -20.11 -16.45
N ALA A 265 39.37 -21.38 -16.31
CA ALA A 265 38.57 -22.08 -17.31
C ALA A 265 37.14 -21.51 -17.38
N GLN A 266 36.50 -21.22 -16.23
CA GLN A 266 35.15 -20.65 -16.19
C GLN A 266 35.09 -19.16 -16.59
N LEU A 267 36.13 -18.37 -16.28
CA LEU A 267 36.23 -16.99 -16.79
C LEU A 267 36.41 -16.94 -18.32
N SER A 268 37.08 -17.94 -18.91
CA SER A 268 37.22 -18.03 -20.37
C SER A 268 35.89 -18.37 -21.08
N MET A 269 34.98 -19.07 -20.40
CA MET A 269 33.66 -19.43 -20.95
C MET A 269 32.59 -18.34 -20.77
N SER A 270 32.78 -17.39 -19.84
CA SER A 270 31.75 -16.43 -19.48
C SER A 270 31.69 -15.18 -20.37
N MET A 271 32.70 -14.85 -21.20
CA MET A 271 32.68 -13.58 -21.95
C MET A 271 33.24 -13.60 -23.40
N SER A 272 33.35 -14.77 -24.05
CA SER A 272 33.66 -14.80 -25.49
C SER A 272 33.22 -16.09 -26.17
N THR A 273 31.93 -16.26 -26.40
CA THR A 273 31.45 -17.24 -27.39
C THR A 273 30.31 -16.63 -28.18
N SER A 274 30.54 -16.54 -29.49
CA SER A 274 29.54 -16.08 -30.46
C SER A 274 28.29 -16.96 -30.40
N SER A 275 27.16 -16.41 -30.81
CA SER A 275 25.81 -17.01 -30.74
C SER A 275 25.69 -18.43 -31.33
N LEU A 276 26.67 -18.86 -32.13
CA LEU A 276 26.75 -20.20 -32.75
C LEU A 276 27.28 -21.29 -31.81
N GLU A 277 28.19 -20.96 -30.89
CA GLU A 277 28.75 -21.93 -29.94
C GLU A 277 27.79 -22.20 -28.78
N LYS A 278 26.98 -21.21 -28.38
CA LYS A 278 25.88 -21.39 -27.42
C LYS A 278 24.81 -22.35 -27.95
N ALA A 279 24.54 -22.37 -29.26
CA ALA A 279 23.61 -23.32 -29.87
C ALA A 279 24.18 -24.75 -29.90
N ALA A 280 25.49 -24.90 -30.10
CA ALA A 280 26.16 -26.20 -30.05
C ALA A 280 26.30 -26.74 -28.61
N ALA A 281 26.56 -25.88 -27.64
CA ALA A 281 26.58 -26.23 -26.22
C ALA A 281 25.18 -26.54 -25.68
N ALA A 282 24.15 -25.82 -26.13
CA ALA A 282 22.75 -26.12 -25.83
C ALA A 282 22.31 -27.46 -26.44
N LYS A 283 22.73 -27.79 -27.68
CA LYS A 283 22.50 -29.13 -28.24
C LYS A 283 23.20 -30.23 -27.44
N LYS A 284 24.46 -30.03 -27.05
CA LYS A 284 25.19 -30.98 -26.20
C LYS A 284 24.57 -31.10 -24.79
N SER A 285 24.03 -30.04 -24.21
CA SER A 285 23.37 -30.10 -22.90
C SER A 285 21.98 -30.72 -22.97
N ILE A 286 21.25 -30.55 -24.08
CA ILE A 286 20.00 -31.28 -24.37
C ILE A 286 20.29 -32.77 -24.55
N GLU A 287 21.31 -33.14 -25.36
CA GLU A 287 21.72 -34.55 -25.54
C GLU A 287 22.25 -35.18 -24.24
N ALA A 288 22.90 -34.40 -23.37
CA ALA A 288 23.32 -34.86 -22.04
C ALA A 288 22.13 -35.02 -21.08
N ASN A 289 21.15 -34.10 -21.11
CA ASN A 289 19.92 -34.21 -20.33
C ASN A 289 19.06 -35.39 -20.79
N ASP A 290 18.96 -35.65 -22.09
CA ASP A 290 18.23 -36.82 -22.62
C ASP A 290 18.89 -38.13 -22.19
N LYS A 291 20.24 -38.19 -22.12
CA LYS A 291 20.95 -39.33 -21.55
C LYS A 291 20.69 -39.51 -20.06
N LEU A 292 20.72 -38.43 -19.28
CA LEU A 292 20.42 -38.47 -17.84
C LEU A 292 18.96 -38.88 -17.57
N VAL A 293 18.01 -38.42 -18.38
CA VAL A 293 16.60 -38.83 -18.30
C VAL A 293 16.46 -40.32 -18.64
N ASN A 294 17.16 -40.81 -19.67
CA ASN A 294 17.16 -42.23 -20.01
C ASN A 294 17.84 -43.10 -18.93
N ASP A 295 18.90 -42.63 -18.29
CA ASP A 295 19.56 -43.31 -17.16
C ASP A 295 18.66 -43.35 -15.91
N VAL A 296 17.86 -42.30 -15.68
CA VAL A 296 16.84 -42.24 -14.63
C VAL A 296 15.66 -43.18 -14.93
N ILE A 297 15.26 -43.32 -16.19
CA ILE A 297 14.25 -44.30 -16.62
C ILE A 297 14.78 -45.74 -16.48
N ALA A 298 16.04 -45.99 -16.82
CA ALA A 298 16.69 -47.30 -16.70
C ALA A 298 16.87 -47.76 -15.24
N SER A 299 16.95 -46.81 -14.30
CA SER A 299 17.03 -47.07 -12.85
C SER A 299 15.66 -47.11 -12.16
N ALA A 300 14.56 -47.07 -12.91
CA ALA A 300 13.22 -47.11 -12.35
C ALA A 300 12.87 -48.52 -11.79
N PRO A 301 12.30 -48.59 -10.57
CA PRO A 301 11.82 -49.86 -10.00
C PRO A 301 10.59 -50.38 -10.76
N ALA A 302 10.43 -51.71 -10.85
CA ALA A 302 9.34 -52.35 -11.59
C ALA A 302 7.95 -52.21 -10.93
N GLU A 303 7.91 -51.96 -9.63
CA GLU A 303 6.68 -51.75 -8.85
C GLU A 303 6.63 -50.34 -8.26
N GLU A 304 5.42 -49.85 -7.97
CA GLU A 304 5.23 -48.52 -7.39
C GLU A 304 5.96 -48.42 -6.04
N PRO A 305 6.96 -47.53 -5.92
CA PRO A 305 7.76 -47.44 -4.72
C PRO A 305 6.89 -47.01 -3.55
N LYS A 306 6.90 -47.79 -2.47
CA LYS A 306 6.25 -47.45 -1.20
C LYS A 306 7.27 -46.84 -0.25
N GLN A 307 6.84 -45.84 0.51
CA GLN A 307 7.70 -45.05 1.40
C GLN A 307 8.38 -45.87 2.51
N ILE A 308 7.85 -47.07 2.81
CA ILE A 308 8.36 -48.03 3.80
C ILE A 308 9.64 -48.72 3.31
N ASN A 309 9.87 -48.78 1.99
CA ASN A 309 10.97 -49.54 1.39
C ASN A 309 12.27 -48.74 1.26
N TYR A 310 12.30 -47.47 1.73
CA TYR A 310 13.43 -46.57 1.55
C TYR A 310 13.85 -45.97 2.90
N ALA A 311 15.16 -45.88 3.12
CA ALA A 311 15.74 -45.38 4.36
C ALA A 311 15.52 -43.88 4.54
N THR A 312 15.45 -43.12 3.44
CA THR A 312 15.22 -41.67 3.48
C THR A 312 14.09 -41.22 2.55
N LYS A 313 13.39 -40.14 2.95
CA LYS A 313 12.32 -39.53 2.16
C LYS A 313 12.81 -39.04 0.79
N GLY A 314 14.09 -38.68 0.68
CA GLY A 314 14.73 -38.28 -0.57
C GLY A 314 14.91 -39.43 -1.56
N GLU A 315 15.33 -40.61 -1.11
CA GLU A 315 15.45 -41.81 -1.95
C GLU A 315 14.09 -42.28 -2.46
N TYR A 316 13.07 -42.23 -1.60
CA TYR A 316 11.69 -42.51 -2.00
C TYR A 316 11.20 -41.55 -3.10
N LEU A 317 11.47 -40.25 -2.96
CA LEU A 317 11.06 -39.25 -3.96
C LEU A 317 11.80 -39.45 -5.29
N LYS A 318 13.11 -39.77 -5.26
CA LYS A 318 13.88 -40.10 -6.46
C LYS A 318 13.32 -41.34 -7.17
N ALA A 319 13.06 -42.42 -6.44
CA ALA A 319 12.47 -43.64 -6.99
C ALA A 319 11.05 -43.42 -7.54
N LYS A 320 10.24 -42.59 -6.87
CA LYS A 320 8.87 -42.25 -7.31
C LYS A 320 8.88 -41.38 -8.57
N ILE A 321 9.81 -40.45 -8.68
CA ILE A 321 10.00 -39.63 -9.89
C ILE A 321 10.45 -40.50 -11.05
N ALA A 322 11.41 -41.41 -10.84
CA ALA A 322 11.86 -42.37 -11.86
C ALA A 322 10.72 -43.28 -12.35
N TYR A 323 9.91 -43.84 -11.44
CA TYR A 323 8.74 -44.67 -11.78
C TYR A 323 7.64 -43.90 -12.52
N ASN A 324 7.38 -42.65 -12.15
CA ASN A 324 6.38 -41.82 -12.82
C ASN A 324 6.84 -41.38 -14.22
N LEU A 325 8.15 -41.22 -14.42
CA LEU A 325 8.73 -40.91 -15.72
C LEU A 325 8.71 -42.13 -16.65
N SER A 326 9.03 -43.34 -16.15
CA SER A 326 8.98 -44.56 -16.96
C SER A 326 7.57 -44.98 -17.40
N LYS A 327 6.52 -44.58 -16.66
CA LYS A 327 5.12 -44.77 -17.06
C LYS A 327 4.58 -43.74 -18.04
N ARG A 328 5.26 -42.59 -18.19
CA ARG A 328 4.83 -41.48 -19.06
C ARG A 328 5.53 -41.46 -20.42
N SER A 329 6.68 -42.13 -20.55
CA SER A 329 7.38 -42.41 -21.82
C SER A 329 6.77 -43.59 -22.55
#